data_AF-A0A136KCG7-F1
#
_entry.id   AF-A0A136KCG7-F1
#
_cell.length_a   1.000
_cell.length_b   1.000
_cell.length_c   1.000
_cell.angle_alpha   90.00
_cell.angle_beta   90.00
_cell.angle_gamma   90.00
#
_symmetry.space_group_name_H-M   'P 1'
#
loop_
_entity.id
_entity.type
_entity.pdbx_description
1 polymer ?
#
loop_
_entity_poly.entity_id
_entity_poly.type
_entity_poly.pdbx_seq_one_letter_code
_entity_poly.pdbx_strand_id
1 'polypeptide(L)'
;MHLLGQAKKNASFADKKAFVLSEGARFKSFTPILTVGAETLYGRDLNYYMFLLQFDKYTSSKPLTDADVDKGLSELIYYSLILQKAQELDLVTLDSSFYNSNTKDFTKRNEIVSQMIPLVSERFVDRAEGEVIAIWFQNNFVPVSPESGREIAKRKIDELYSRLTSGELTMQDAGKLIAEDQEIIEKVDPAAVGNAYESFVAEKDGIPVFVLDYLNDAVFSLGEGQFSTVLTMTLPEDEELYGDLSGQDLAYLIIKVNKRTLGEYSSTEEYFNKLPQESKQDGDVVINIKRGK
;
A
#
# COMPACT_ATOMS: atom_id res chain seq x y z
N MET A 1 -24.83 15.30 -30.12
CA MET A 1 -23.90 14.65 -29.16
C MET A 1 -22.58 15.40 -28.93
N HIS A 2 -22.06 16.23 -29.85
CA HIS A 2 -20.75 16.90 -29.67
C HIS A 2 -20.76 18.10 -28.69
N LEU A 3 -21.90 18.78 -28.51
CA LEU A 3 -22.04 19.92 -27.57
C LEU A 3 -22.26 19.50 -26.09
N LEU A 4 -22.50 18.22 -25.82
CA LEU A 4 -22.69 17.69 -24.45
C LEU A 4 -21.37 17.39 -23.72
N GLY A 5 -20.24 17.30 -24.44
CA GLY A 5 -18.94 16.95 -23.85
C GLY A 5 -18.26 18.10 -23.10
N GLN A 6 -18.40 19.35 -23.56
CA GLN A 6 -17.71 20.49 -22.96
C GLN A 6 -18.44 21.07 -21.75
N ALA A 7 -19.77 21.13 -21.75
CA ALA A 7 -20.55 21.57 -20.58
C ALA A 7 -20.44 20.59 -19.37
N LYS A 8 -20.12 19.32 -19.62
CA LYS A 8 -20.05 18.27 -18.61
C LYS A 8 -18.71 18.16 -17.89
N LYS A 9 -17.61 18.72 -18.42
CA LYS A 9 -16.34 18.75 -17.68
C LYS A 9 -16.47 19.56 -16.38
N ASN A 10 -17.28 20.63 -16.40
CA ASN A 10 -17.48 21.55 -15.28
C ASN A 10 -18.69 21.21 -14.39
N ALA A 11 -19.44 20.14 -14.69
CA ALA A 11 -20.56 19.70 -13.86
C ALA A 11 -20.07 19.12 -12.52
N SER A 12 -20.89 19.27 -11.47
CA SER A 12 -20.58 18.70 -10.15
C SER A 12 -20.48 17.18 -10.25
N PHE A 13 -19.77 16.56 -9.31
CA PHE A 13 -19.68 15.10 -9.25
C PHE A 13 -21.07 14.45 -9.08
N ALA A 14 -21.97 15.09 -8.32
CA ALA A 14 -23.34 14.65 -8.14
C ALA A 14 -24.14 14.65 -9.46
N ASP A 15 -24.01 15.71 -10.26
CA ASP A 15 -24.69 15.81 -11.56
C ASP A 15 -24.15 14.78 -12.56
N LYS A 16 -22.84 14.57 -12.57
CA LYS A 16 -22.19 13.54 -13.40
C LYS A 16 -22.63 12.14 -13.00
N LYS A 17 -22.71 11.84 -11.69
CA LYS A 17 -23.23 10.57 -11.15
C LYS A 17 -24.69 10.37 -11.57
N ALA A 18 -25.55 11.37 -11.38
CA ALA A 18 -26.97 11.30 -11.75
C ALA A 18 -27.16 11.03 -13.26
N PHE A 19 -26.36 11.65 -14.12
CA PHE A 19 -26.40 11.42 -15.57
C PHE A 19 -26.02 9.98 -15.94
N VAL A 20 -24.93 9.45 -15.41
CA VAL A 20 -24.44 8.09 -15.69
C VAL A 20 -25.41 7.00 -15.21
N LEU A 21 -26.13 7.30 -14.13
CA LEU A 21 -27.11 6.39 -13.54
C LEU A 21 -28.50 6.49 -14.19
N SER A 22 -28.69 7.38 -15.16
CA SER A 22 -29.93 7.61 -15.92
C SER A 22 -29.69 7.62 -17.43
N GLU A 23 -29.58 8.78 -18.06
CA GLU A 23 -29.54 8.98 -19.52
C GLU A 23 -28.21 8.57 -20.18
N GLY A 24 -27.11 8.57 -19.41
CA GLY A 24 -25.76 8.20 -19.85
C GLY A 24 -25.38 6.76 -19.57
N ALA A 25 -26.32 5.91 -19.18
CA ALA A 25 -26.08 4.51 -18.87
C ALA A 25 -25.73 3.72 -20.14
N ARG A 26 -24.56 3.05 -20.16
CA ARG A 26 -24.17 2.15 -21.26
C ARG A 26 -24.69 0.73 -21.07
N PHE A 27 -24.98 0.36 -19.82
CA PHE A 27 -25.56 -0.93 -19.43
C PHE A 27 -26.94 -0.73 -18.80
N LYS A 28 -27.85 -1.70 -18.94
CA LYS A 28 -29.20 -1.63 -18.36
C LYS A 28 -29.12 -1.65 -16.83
N SER A 29 -29.42 -0.54 -16.18
CA SER A 29 -29.17 -0.30 -14.76
C SER A 29 -29.67 -1.43 -13.83
N PHE A 30 -30.90 -1.90 -14.01
CA PHE A 30 -31.51 -2.89 -13.10
C PHE A 30 -31.40 -4.33 -13.58
N THR A 31 -30.67 -4.59 -14.66
CA THR A 31 -30.44 -5.95 -15.17
C THR A 31 -29.26 -6.58 -14.43
N PRO A 32 -29.42 -7.75 -13.79
CA PRO A 32 -28.29 -8.51 -13.27
C PRO A 32 -27.29 -8.82 -14.38
N ILE A 33 -26.01 -8.56 -14.12
CA ILE A 33 -24.92 -8.83 -15.07
C ILE A 33 -23.97 -9.91 -14.57
N LEU A 34 -23.89 -10.11 -13.24
CA LEU A 34 -22.97 -11.04 -12.60
C LEU A 34 -23.40 -11.35 -11.16
N THR A 35 -23.09 -12.54 -10.66
CA THR A 35 -23.17 -12.89 -9.23
C THR A 35 -21.78 -13.25 -8.73
N VAL A 36 -21.38 -12.70 -7.58
CA VAL A 36 -20.07 -12.92 -6.94
C VAL A 36 -20.33 -13.30 -5.49
N GLY A 37 -20.29 -14.61 -5.19
CA GLY A 37 -20.72 -15.16 -3.92
C GLY A 37 -22.15 -14.72 -3.60
N ALA A 38 -22.32 -13.99 -2.50
CA ALA A 38 -23.62 -13.47 -2.07
C ALA A 38 -24.07 -12.17 -2.78
N GLU A 39 -23.19 -11.49 -3.55
CA GLU A 39 -23.54 -10.22 -4.22
C GLU A 39 -24.10 -10.46 -5.62
N THR A 40 -25.24 -9.84 -5.93
CA THR A 40 -25.65 -9.62 -7.32
C THR A 40 -25.18 -8.25 -7.78
N LEU A 41 -24.39 -8.23 -8.86
CA LEU A 41 -23.99 -7.04 -9.58
C LEU A 41 -24.97 -6.78 -10.73
N TYR A 42 -25.36 -5.54 -10.87
CA TYR A 42 -26.30 -5.05 -11.88
C TYR A 42 -25.56 -4.15 -12.89
N GLY A 43 -26.19 -3.88 -14.04
CA GLY A 43 -25.62 -2.96 -15.03
C GLY A 43 -25.28 -1.58 -14.46
N ARG A 44 -26.00 -1.16 -13.41
CA ARG A 44 -25.74 0.10 -12.70
C ARG A 44 -24.42 0.11 -11.95
N ASP A 45 -24.00 -1.02 -11.37
CA ASP A 45 -22.68 -1.16 -10.75
C ASP A 45 -21.58 -0.87 -11.77
N LEU A 46 -21.66 -1.53 -12.93
CA LEU A 46 -20.67 -1.37 -14.00
C LEU A 46 -20.69 0.04 -14.61
N ASN A 47 -21.88 0.64 -14.82
CA ASN A 47 -21.99 2.04 -15.27
C ASN A 47 -21.27 3.00 -14.31
N TYR A 48 -21.56 2.88 -13.01
CA TYR A 48 -20.95 3.75 -11.99
C TYR A 48 -19.44 3.56 -11.96
N TYR A 49 -18.98 2.31 -11.98
CA TYR A 49 -17.58 1.98 -11.83
C TYR A 49 -16.74 2.42 -13.03
N MET A 50 -17.24 2.18 -14.25
CA MET A 50 -16.58 2.66 -15.47
C MET A 50 -16.57 4.19 -15.55
N PHE A 51 -17.58 4.87 -15.02
CA PHE A 51 -17.55 6.33 -14.90
C PHE A 51 -16.43 6.82 -13.97
N LEU A 52 -16.21 6.16 -12.83
CA LEU A 52 -15.14 6.53 -11.90
C LEU A 52 -13.75 6.28 -12.48
N LEU A 53 -13.49 5.08 -12.98
CA LEU A 53 -12.14 4.68 -13.40
C LEU A 53 -11.79 5.10 -14.83
N GLN A 54 -12.79 5.26 -15.69
CA GLN A 54 -12.60 5.43 -17.12
C GLN A 54 -13.48 6.55 -17.67
N PHE A 55 -13.64 7.65 -16.92
CA PHE A 55 -14.54 8.77 -17.23
C PHE A 55 -14.50 9.18 -18.71
N ASP A 56 -13.30 9.43 -19.25
CA ASP A 56 -13.14 9.89 -20.63
C ASP A 56 -13.63 8.86 -21.65
N LYS A 57 -13.30 7.58 -21.44
CA LYS A 57 -13.75 6.49 -22.32
C LYS A 57 -15.26 6.29 -22.21
N TYR A 58 -15.76 6.23 -20.97
CA TYR A 58 -17.17 5.99 -20.66
C TYR A 58 -18.08 7.09 -21.21
N THR A 59 -17.67 8.36 -21.11
CA THR A 59 -18.44 9.49 -21.61
C THR A 59 -18.19 9.84 -23.08
N SER A 60 -17.22 9.19 -23.73
CA SER A 60 -16.98 9.36 -25.17
C SER A 60 -18.15 8.85 -26.01
N SER A 61 -18.20 9.20 -27.29
CA SER A 61 -19.12 8.57 -28.25
C SER A 61 -18.60 7.24 -28.80
N LYS A 62 -17.37 6.83 -28.46
CA LYS A 62 -16.78 5.58 -28.95
C LYS A 62 -17.38 4.39 -28.19
N PRO A 63 -17.57 3.23 -28.86
CA PRO A 63 -17.89 1.98 -28.17
C PRO A 63 -16.82 1.64 -27.14
N LEU A 64 -17.22 1.03 -26.03
CA LEU A 64 -16.29 0.40 -25.09
C LEU A 64 -15.77 -0.89 -25.73
N THR A 65 -14.49 -1.18 -25.53
CA THR A 65 -13.92 -2.47 -25.92
C THR A 65 -14.25 -3.52 -24.86
N ASP A 66 -14.19 -4.81 -25.23
CA ASP A 66 -14.34 -5.91 -24.26
C ASP A 66 -13.32 -5.78 -23.12
N ALA A 67 -12.07 -5.38 -23.41
CA ALA A 67 -11.05 -5.15 -22.39
C ALA A 67 -11.42 -4.01 -21.40
N ASP A 68 -12.10 -2.96 -21.86
CA ASP A 68 -12.57 -1.89 -20.97
C ASP A 68 -13.66 -2.40 -20.00
N VAL A 69 -14.55 -3.24 -20.51
CA VAL A 69 -15.63 -3.88 -19.74
C VAL A 69 -15.07 -4.89 -18.76
N ASP A 70 -14.16 -5.75 -19.21
CA ASP A 70 -13.50 -6.76 -18.38
C ASP A 70 -12.74 -6.11 -17.23
N LYS A 71 -12.03 -4.99 -17.49
CA LYS A 71 -11.39 -4.21 -16.42
C LYS A 71 -12.39 -3.71 -15.37
N GLY A 72 -13.54 -3.19 -15.81
CA GLY A 72 -14.58 -2.72 -14.89
C GLY A 72 -15.22 -3.86 -14.08
N LEU A 73 -15.43 -5.01 -14.71
CA LEU A 73 -15.98 -6.20 -14.06
C LEU A 73 -15.01 -6.83 -13.07
N SER A 74 -13.73 -7.00 -13.43
CA SER A 74 -12.70 -7.55 -12.54
C SER A 74 -12.60 -6.78 -11.24
N GLU A 75 -12.67 -5.45 -11.32
CA GLU A 75 -12.58 -4.60 -10.15
C GLU A 75 -13.85 -4.62 -9.28
N LEU A 76 -15.04 -4.74 -9.90
CA LEU A 76 -16.28 -4.97 -9.15
C LEU A 76 -16.29 -6.33 -8.45
N ILE A 77 -15.82 -7.39 -9.13
CA ILE A 77 -15.62 -8.72 -8.54
C ILE A 77 -14.69 -8.59 -7.34
N TYR A 78 -13.54 -7.96 -7.53
CA TYR A 78 -12.57 -7.71 -6.48
C TYR A 78 -13.21 -7.02 -5.26
N TYR A 79 -13.93 -5.91 -5.45
CA TYR A 79 -14.58 -5.21 -4.34
C TYR A 79 -15.64 -6.08 -3.64
N SER A 80 -16.35 -6.92 -4.40
CA SER A 80 -17.36 -7.83 -3.85
C SER A 80 -16.72 -8.89 -2.95
N LEU A 81 -15.55 -9.42 -3.34
CA LEU A 81 -14.81 -10.42 -2.57
C LEU A 81 -14.20 -9.82 -1.30
N ILE A 82 -13.65 -8.60 -1.37
CA ILE A 82 -13.15 -7.89 -0.18
C ILE A 82 -14.25 -7.70 0.86
N LEU A 83 -15.44 -7.26 0.44
CA LEU A 83 -16.57 -7.07 1.35
C LEU A 83 -16.99 -8.39 2.02
N GLN A 84 -17.02 -9.48 1.25
CA GLN A 84 -17.36 -10.80 1.79
C GLN A 84 -16.32 -11.30 2.79
N LYS A 85 -15.03 -11.18 2.46
CA LYS A 85 -13.94 -11.51 3.39
C LYS A 85 -13.96 -10.62 4.63
N ALA A 86 -14.25 -9.34 4.49
CA ALA A 86 -14.40 -8.44 5.63
C ALA A 86 -15.57 -8.84 6.54
N GLN A 87 -16.68 -9.34 5.96
CA GLN A 87 -17.78 -9.89 6.75
C GLN A 87 -17.41 -11.19 7.45
N GLU A 88 -16.70 -12.10 6.78
CA GLU A 88 -16.18 -13.35 7.40
C GLU A 88 -15.26 -13.07 8.59
N LEU A 89 -14.57 -11.93 8.57
CA LEU A 89 -13.69 -11.45 9.64
C LEU A 89 -14.40 -10.57 10.69
N ASP A 90 -15.73 -10.47 10.65
CA ASP A 90 -16.54 -9.61 11.52
C ASP A 90 -16.15 -8.11 11.49
N LEU A 91 -15.54 -7.64 10.41
CA LEU A 91 -15.12 -6.23 10.24
C LEU A 91 -16.27 -5.34 9.73
N VAL A 92 -17.24 -5.93 9.05
CA VAL A 92 -18.39 -5.23 8.48
C VAL A 92 -19.60 -6.15 8.43
N THR A 93 -20.80 -5.59 8.64
CA THR A 93 -22.06 -6.29 8.33
C THR A 93 -22.54 -5.84 6.96
N LEU A 94 -22.64 -6.77 6.00
CA LEU A 94 -23.12 -6.44 4.66
C LEU A 94 -24.64 -6.39 4.66
N ASP A 95 -25.19 -5.28 4.15
CA ASP A 95 -26.63 -5.07 4.06
C ASP A 95 -27.03 -4.56 2.66
N SER A 96 -28.33 -4.64 2.35
CA SER A 96 -28.85 -4.27 1.04
C SER A 96 -28.70 -2.78 0.70
N SER A 97 -28.44 -1.90 1.68
CA SER A 97 -28.28 -0.46 1.42
C SER A 97 -27.03 -0.14 0.60
N PHE A 98 -25.98 -0.97 0.66
CA PHE A 98 -24.73 -0.73 -0.08
C PHE A 98 -24.16 -1.98 -0.77
N TYR A 99 -24.58 -3.19 -0.40
CA TYR A 99 -23.98 -4.43 -0.92
C TYR A 99 -24.88 -5.13 -1.94
N ASN A 100 -26.04 -5.68 -1.53
CA ASN A 100 -26.84 -6.55 -2.41
C ASN A 100 -28.22 -5.98 -2.74
N SER A 101 -28.26 -4.93 -3.57
CA SER A 101 -29.50 -4.35 -4.11
C SER A 101 -29.26 -3.67 -5.46
N ASN A 102 -30.28 -3.63 -6.31
CA ASN A 102 -30.27 -2.89 -7.57
C ASN A 102 -30.34 -1.35 -7.40
N THR A 103 -30.54 -0.90 -6.15
CA THR A 103 -30.63 0.50 -5.73
C THR A 103 -29.61 0.84 -4.63
N LYS A 104 -28.60 -0.02 -4.42
CA LYS A 104 -27.54 0.17 -3.43
C LYS A 104 -26.80 1.50 -3.60
N ASP A 105 -26.29 2.06 -2.52
CA ASP A 105 -25.45 3.25 -2.52
C ASP A 105 -23.99 2.88 -2.85
N PHE A 106 -23.60 3.14 -4.09
CA PHE A 106 -22.24 2.88 -4.58
C PHE A 106 -21.17 3.76 -3.95
N THR A 107 -21.51 4.95 -3.47
CA THR A 107 -20.54 5.81 -2.78
C THR A 107 -20.19 5.20 -1.44
N LYS A 108 -21.22 4.85 -0.65
CA LYS A 108 -21.05 4.12 0.61
C LYS A 108 -20.33 2.78 0.41
N ARG A 109 -20.70 2.00 -0.63
CA ARG A 109 -20.03 0.73 -0.95
C ARG A 109 -18.53 0.92 -1.15
N ASN A 110 -18.13 1.89 -1.98
CA ASN A 110 -16.72 2.13 -2.28
C ASN A 110 -15.96 2.68 -1.06
N GLU A 111 -16.56 3.57 -0.27
CA GLU A 111 -15.97 4.04 0.99
C GLU A 111 -15.68 2.88 1.95
N ILE A 112 -16.64 1.97 2.11
CA ILE A 112 -16.48 0.77 2.95
C ILE A 112 -15.39 -0.13 2.37
N VAL A 113 -15.39 -0.42 1.06
CA VAL A 113 -14.34 -1.23 0.42
C VAL A 113 -12.96 -0.63 0.69
N SER A 114 -12.76 0.66 0.47
CA SER A 114 -11.47 1.33 0.70
C SER A 114 -11.00 1.22 2.16
N GLN A 115 -11.93 1.22 3.13
CA GLN A 115 -11.59 0.98 4.53
C GLN A 115 -11.27 -0.48 4.83
N MET A 116 -11.95 -1.42 4.16
CA MET A 116 -11.79 -2.85 4.40
C MET A 116 -10.52 -3.43 3.76
N ILE A 117 -10.08 -2.93 2.61
CA ILE A 117 -8.86 -3.38 1.92
C ILE A 117 -7.67 -3.56 2.89
N PRO A 118 -7.22 -2.52 3.63
CA PRO A 118 -6.08 -2.67 4.54
C PRO A 118 -6.37 -3.62 5.72
N LEU A 119 -7.59 -3.59 6.27
CA LEU A 119 -7.94 -4.43 7.42
C LEU A 119 -8.04 -5.93 7.08
N VAL A 120 -8.47 -6.24 5.85
CA VAL A 120 -8.49 -7.61 5.34
C VAL A 120 -7.08 -8.05 5.01
N SER A 121 -6.29 -7.26 4.26
CA SER A 121 -4.94 -7.67 3.88
C SER A 121 -4.02 -7.85 5.09
N GLU A 122 -4.19 -7.06 6.15
CA GLU A 122 -3.50 -7.20 7.45
C GLU A 122 -3.62 -8.58 8.11
N ARG A 123 -4.58 -9.42 7.71
CA ARG A 123 -4.78 -10.76 8.26
C ARG A 123 -4.11 -11.86 7.45
N PHE A 124 -3.82 -11.61 6.19
CA PHE A 124 -3.38 -12.64 5.24
C PHE A 124 -2.01 -12.34 4.63
N VAL A 125 -1.51 -11.12 4.78
CA VAL A 125 -0.23 -10.68 4.21
C VAL A 125 0.88 -10.76 5.25
N ASP A 126 2.02 -11.30 4.83
CA ASP A 126 3.25 -11.34 5.60
C ASP A 126 3.79 -9.92 5.78
N ARG A 127 3.61 -9.39 7.00
CA ARG A 127 3.82 -7.97 7.32
C ARG A 127 4.71 -7.80 8.54
N ALA A 128 5.56 -6.78 8.51
CA ALA A 128 6.37 -6.36 9.65
C ALA A 128 6.10 -4.88 9.91
N GLU A 129 5.82 -4.53 11.16
CA GLU A 129 5.71 -3.14 11.61
C GLU A 129 6.83 -2.89 12.61
N GLY A 130 7.54 -1.77 12.47
CA GLY A 130 8.77 -1.58 13.22
C GLY A 130 9.29 -0.16 13.22
N GLU A 131 10.51 -0.03 13.73
CA GLU A 131 11.24 1.22 13.89
C GLU A 131 12.66 1.02 13.40
N VAL A 132 13.24 2.08 12.84
CA VAL A 132 14.66 2.13 12.48
C VAL A 132 15.28 3.39 13.06
N ILE A 133 16.51 3.27 13.54
CA ILE A 133 17.38 4.42 13.79
C ILE A 133 18.60 4.33 12.89
N ALA A 134 19.09 5.49 12.46
CA ALA A 134 20.25 5.57 11.57
C ALA A 134 21.18 6.72 11.97
N ILE A 135 22.49 6.51 11.75
CA ILE A 135 23.49 7.58 11.76
C ILE A 135 24.21 7.53 10.42
N TRP A 136 23.94 8.50 9.56
CA TRP A 136 24.62 8.67 8.29
C TRP A 136 25.99 9.31 8.54
N PHE A 137 27.03 8.84 7.88
CA PHE A 137 28.39 9.37 8.06
C PHE A 137 29.11 9.67 6.75
N GLN A 138 28.54 9.25 5.62
CA GLN A 138 29.04 9.63 4.30
C GLN A 138 28.30 10.87 3.79
N ASN A 139 28.74 12.04 4.25
CA ASN A 139 28.17 13.35 3.91
C ASN A 139 29.23 14.29 3.31
N ASN A 140 28.89 15.00 2.23
CA ASN A 140 29.84 15.88 1.51
C ASN A 140 30.00 17.29 2.12
N PHE A 141 29.28 17.60 3.21
CA PHE A 141 29.16 18.97 3.74
C PHE A 141 29.57 19.08 5.21
N VAL A 142 30.40 18.15 5.70
CA VAL A 142 30.75 18.05 7.12
C VAL A 142 32.26 18.29 7.35
N PRO A 143 32.66 18.76 8.55
CA PRO A 143 34.03 19.19 8.80
C PRO A 143 35.04 18.05 9.05
N VAL A 144 34.62 16.79 9.08
CA VAL A 144 35.48 15.62 9.32
C VAL A 144 35.61 14.75 8.08
N SER A 145 36.67 13.92 8.03
CA SER A 145 36.83 12.94 6.95
C SER A 145 35.79 11.82 7.06
N PRO A 146 35.47 11.13 5.96
CA PRO A 146 34.63 9.93 5.96
C PRO A 146 35.01 8.90 7.03
N GLU A 147 36.30 8.63 7.22
CA GLU A 147 36.80 7.67 8.21
C GLU A 147 36.50 8.14 9.64
N SER A 148 36.76 9.42 9.93
CA SER A 148 36.47 10.00 11.24
C SER A 148 34.96 10.02 11.53
N GLY A 149 34.14 10.36 10.53
CA GLY A 149 32.68 10.34 10.62
C GLY A 149 32.17 8.94 10.93
N ARG A 150 32.69 7.94 10.21
CA ARG A 150 32.40 6.51 10.44
C ARG A 150 32.75 6.07 11.85
N GLU A 151 33.91 6.42 12.38
CA GLU A 151 34.31 6.06 13.74
C GLU A 151 33.38 6.67 14.81
N ILE A 152 33.02 7.95 14.65
CA ILE A 152 32.07 8.63 15.54
C ILE A 152 30.71 7.92 15.48
N ALA A 153 30.18 7.71 14.27
CA ALA A 153 28.89 7.04 14.08
C ALA A 153 28.89 5.63 14.66
N LYS A 154 29.95 4.84 14.44
CA LYS A 154 30.06 3.46 14.95
C LYS A 154 30.06 3.43 16.47
N ARG A 155 30.84 4.28 17.11
CA ARG A 155 30.88 4.37 18.58
C ARG A 155 29.51 4.70 19.16
N LYS A 156 28.82 5.67 18.57
CA LYS A 156 27.50 6.13 19.03
C LYS A 156 26.42 5.08 18.84
N ILE A 157 26.35 4.47 17.65
CA ILE A 157 25.34 3.45 17.36
C ILE A 157 25.56 2.17 18.19
N ASP A 158 26.81 1.80 18.48
CA ASP A 158 27.14 0.65 19.33
C ASP A 158 26.71 0.88 20.79
N GLU A 159 26.94 2.08 21.31
CA GLU A 159 26.45 2.47 22.64
C GLU A 159 24.92 2.38 22.71
N LEU A 160 24.24 2.93 21.70
CA LEU A 160 22.78 2.88 21.61
C LEU A 160 22.27 1.44 21.49
N TYR A 161 22.92 0.60 20.68
CA TYR A 161 22.57 -0.82 20.56
C TYR A 161 22.61 -1.54 21.92
N SER A 162 23.66 -1.30 22.71
CA SER A 162 23.80 -1.90 24.05
C SER A 162 22.67 -1.45 25.00
N ARG A 163 22.23 -0.19 24.90
CA ARG A 163 21.17 0.38 25.77
C ARG A 163 19.77 -0.02 25.31
N LEU A 164 19.56 -0.18 24.01
CA LEU A 164 18.33 -0.70 23.42
C LEU A 164 18.12 -2.16 23.82
N THR A 165 19.15 -3.00 23.63
CA THR A 165 19.06 -4.44 23.91
C THR A 165 18.98 -4.77 25.40
N SER A 166 19.45 -3.87 26.28
CA SER A 166 19.25 -3.99 27.74
C SER A 166 17.87 -3.51 28.21
N GLY A 167 17.09 -2.86 27.34
CA GLY A 167 15.80 -2.25 27.68
C GLY A 167 15.91 -0.92 28.43
N GLU A 168 17.09 -0.31 28.49
CA GLU A 168 17.29 1.02 29.08
C GLU A 168 16.65 2.13 28.25
N LEU A 169 16.64 1.96 26.92
CA LEU A 169 16.09 2.91 25.96
C LEU A 169 15.04 2.26 25.05
N THR A 170 14.12 3.08 24.56
CA THR A 170 13.28 2.77 23.40
C THR A 170 13.96 3.21 22.09
N MET A 171 13.49 2.71 20.95
CA MET A 171 13.99 3.15 19.63
C MET A 171 13.77 4.65 19.43
N GLN A 172 12.60 5.17 19.81
CA GLN A 172 12.30 6.60 19.76
C GLN A 172 13.25 7.44 20.65
N ASP A 173 13.57 6.97 21.86
CA ASP A 173 14.54 7.66 22.73
C ASP A 173 15.94 7.66 22.12
N ALA A 174 16.38 6.53 21.56
CA ALA A 174 17.68 6.43 20.87
C ALA A 174 17.76 7.37 19.66
N GLY A 175 16.69 7.43 18.86
CA GLY A 175 16.55 8.38 17.75
C GLY A 175 16.66 9.83 18.20
N LYS A 176 15.99 10.18 19.29
CA LYS A 176 16.08 11.51 19.90
C LYS A 176 17.51 11.83 20.36
N LEU A 177 18.19 10.87 21.00
CA LEU A 177 19.58 11.06 21.42
C LEU A 177 20.49 11.34 20.23
N ILE A 178 20.30 10.69 19.08
CA ILE A 178 21.04 10.99 17.84
C ILE A 178 20.69 12.41 17.35
N ALA A 179 19.40 12.73 17.28
CA ALA A 179 18.89 14.02 16.79
C ALA A 179 19.30 15.23 17.65
N GLU A 180 19.72 15.02 18.89
CA GLU A 180 20.18 16.07 19.82
C GLU A 180 21.70 16.06 20.03
N ASP A 181 22.42 15.04 19.52
CA ASP A 181 23.86 14.88 19.70
C ASP A 181 24.63 15.91 18.87
N GLN A 182 25.20 16.91 19.54
CA GLN A 182 25.95 17.98 18.90
C GLN A 182 27.17 17.47 18.13
N GLU A 183 27.81 16.39 18.59
CA GLU A 183 28.94 15.83 17.87
C GLU A 183 28.50 15.22 16.54
N ILE A 184 27.35 14.53 16.50
CA ILE A 184 26.77 14.02 15.26
C ILE A 184 26.36 15.19 14.35
N ILE A 185 25.57 16.12 14.86
CA ILE A 185 25.00 17.21 14.06
C ILE A 185 26.08 18.10 13.46
N GLU A 186 27.09 18.48 14.24
CA GLU A 186 28.12 19.41 13.77
C GLU A 186 29.18 18.73 12.90
N LYS A 187 29.47 17.45 13.15
CA LYS A 187 30.63 16.79 12.55
C LYS A 187 30.29 15.70 11.55
N VAL A 188 29.14 15.05 11.62
CA VAL A 188 28.88 13.78 10.92
C VAL A 188 27.66 13.85 10.02
N ASP A 189 26.52 14.29 10.57
CA ASP A 189 25.25 14.42 9.85
C ASP A 189 24.41 15.56 10.43
N PRO A 190 24.48 16.77 9.83
CA PRO A 190 23.59 17.87 10.18
C PRO A 190 22.09 17.56 9.99
N ALA A 191 21.75 16.58 9.14
CA ALA A 191 20.37 16.16 8.90
C ALA A 191 19.85 15.16 9.95
N ALA A 192 20.70 14.70 10.88
CA ALA A 192 20.35 13.82 12.02
C ALA A 192 19.09 14.27 12.77
N VAL A 193 18.86 15.58 12.85
CA VAL A 193 17.68 16.17 13.52
C VAL A 193 16.35 15.67 12.92
N GLY A 194 16.34 15.28 11.63
CA GLY A 194 15.14 14.87 10.90
C GLY A 194 15.15 13.46 10.32
N ASN A 195 16.31 12.78 10.27
CA ASN A 195 16.45 11.46 9.64
C ASN A 195 16.95 10.35 10.61
N ALA A 196 17.13 10.67 11.91
CA ALA A 196 17.68 9.73 12.88
C ALA A 196 16.74 8.58 13.27
N TYR A 197 15.44 8.74 13.06
CA TYR A 197 14.42 7.78 13.46
C TYR A 197 13.22 7.78 12.52
N GLU A 198 12.73 6.59 12.19
CA GLU A 198 11.50 6.41 11.42
C GLU A 198 10.75 5.14 11.86
N SER A 199 9.42 5.21 11.84
CA SER A 199 8.55 4.03 11.96
C SER A 199 8.16 3.52 10.59
N PHE A 200 8.09 2.21 10.40
CA PHE A 200 7.76 1.61 9.11
C PHE A 200 6.68 0.54 9.20
N VAL A 201 6.09 0.29 8.03
CA VAL A 201 5.25 -0.86 7.71
C VAL A 201 5.81 -1.50 6.45
N ALA A 202 6.21 -2.75 6.52
CA ALA A 202 6.76 -3.52 5.40
C ALA A 202 5.86 -4.71 5.06
N GLU A 203 5.64 -4.95 3.77
CA GLU A 203 5.13 -6.21 3.23
C GLU A 203 6.26 -6.89 2.46
N LYS A 204 6.35 -8.22 2.53
CA LYS A 204 7.52 -8.97 2.02
C LYS A 204 7.80 -8.71 0.54
N ASP A 205 6.77 -8.75 -0.28
CA ASP A 205 6.85 -8.45 -1.73
C ASP A 205 6.04 -7.18 -2.07
N GLY A 206 5.92 -6.24 -1.12
CA GLY A 206 5.23 -4.97 -1.32
C GLY A 206 6.18 -3.85 -1.75
N ILE A 207 5.76 -2.60 -1.49
CA ILE A 207 6.67 -1.45 -1.67
C ILE A 207 7.77 -1.57 -0.61
N PRO A 208 9.06 -1.58 -1.01
CA PRO A 208 10.15 -1.76 -0.07
C PRO A 208 10.27 -0.54 0.85
N VAL A 209 10.59 -0.79 2.13
CA VAL A 209 10.84 0.26 3.13
C VAL A 209 12.19 0.90 2.88
N PHE A 210 13.18 0.08 2.56
CA PHE A 210 14.54 0.51 2.24
C PHE A 210 14.80 0.38 0.75
N VAL A 211 15.62 1.27 0.20
CA VAL A 211 16.03 1.17 -1.22
C VAL A 211 16.86 -0.09 -1.47
N LEU A 212 17.58 -0.58 -0.45
CA LEU A 212 18.46 -1.73 -0.54
C LEU A 212 17.77 -3.00 -0.06
N ASP A 213 17.66 -3.99 -0.95
CA ASP A 213 16.93 -5.24 -0.71
C ASP A 213 17.39 -5.98 0.55
N TYR A 214 18.69 -6.05 0.81
CA TYR A 214 19.20 -6.77 1.98
C TYR A 214 18.77 -6.16 3.32
N LEU A 215 18.42 -4.85 3.35
CA LEU A 215 17.85 -4.23 4.55
C LEU A 215 16.38 -4.62 4.71
N ASN A 216 15.64 -4.77 3.61
CA ASN A 216 14.29 -5.34 3.66
C ASN A 216 14.34 -6.82 4.10
N ASP A 217 15.28 -7.61 3.56
CA ASP A 217 15.50 -8.99 4.02
C ASP A 217 15.80 -9.06 5.52
N ALA A 218 16.60 -8.11 6.04
CA ALA A 218 16.87 -8.01 7.46
C ALA A 218 15.58 -7.80 8.27
N VAL A 219 14.66 -6.94 7.84
CA VAL A 219 13.34 -6.77 8.47
C VAL A 219 12.59 -8.10 8.56
N PHE A 220 12.50 -8.85 7.45
CA PHE A 220 11.73 -10.09 7.40
C PHE A 220 12.42 -11.28 8.06
N SER A 221 13.72 -11.19 8.35
CA SER A 221 14.47 -12.16 9.16
C SER A 221 14.23 -12.03 10.67
N LEU A 222 13.75 -10.86 11.12
CA LEU A 222 13.50 -10.58 12.53
C LEU A 222 12.13 -11.09 12.98
N GLY A 223 12.10 -11.66 14.18
CA GLY A 223 10.87 -11.95 14.92
C GLY A 223 10.31 -10.72 15.62
N GLU A 224 9.07 -10.85 16.12
CA GLU A 224 8.44 -9.80 16.92
C GLU A 224 9.26 -9.46 18.18
N GLY A 225 9.44 -8.16 18.42
CA GLY A 225 10.24 -7.62 19.52
C GLY A 225 11.75 -7.68 19.31
N GLN A 226 12.24 -8.25 18.21
CA GLN A 226 13.67 -8.42 17.97
C GLN A 226 14.31 -7.17 17.34
N PHE A 227 15.57 -6.95 17.71
CA PHE A 227 16.46 -5.97 17.10
C PHE A 227 17.39 -6.68 16.12
N SER A 228 17.73 -6.02 15.01
CA SER A 228 18.91 -6.37 14.23
C SER A 228 20.17 -6.13 15.07
N THR A 229 21.28 -6.77 14.71
CA THR A 229 22.59 -6.22 15.07
C THR A 229 22.76 -4.84 14.42
N VAL A 230 23.82 -4.11 14.78
CA VAL A 230 24.18 -2.90 14.03
C VAL A 230 24.48 -3.30 12.58
N LEU A 231 23.66 -2.80 11.66
CA LEU A 231 23.79 -3.00 10.23
C LEU A 231 24.59 -1.86 9.63
N THR A 232 25.35 -2.16 8.58
CA THR A 232 26.01 -1.15 7.74
C THR A 232 25.19 -0.99 6.47
N MET A 233 24.87 0.25 6.12
CA MET A 233 24.32 0.55 4.80
C MET A 233 25.43 0.77 3.80
N THR A 234 25.54 -0.11 2.80
CA THR A 234 26.58 -0.07 1.77
C THR A 234 25.90 -0.04 0.41
N LEU A 235 26.31 0.91 -0.44
CA LEU A 235 25.78 0.97 -1.80
C LEU A 235 26.39 -0.14 -2.66
N PRO A 236 25.61 -0.77 -3.57
CA PRO A 236 26.15 -1.74 -4.51
C PRO A 236 27.25 -1.14 -5.39
N GLU A 237 28.27 -1.92 -5.73
CA GLU A 237 29.39 -1.47 -6.57
C GLU A 237 28.96 -1.18 -8.02
N ASP A 238 27.92 -1.85 -8.50
CA ASP A 238 27.58 -1.91 -9.93
C ASP A 238 26.42 -0.98 -10.34
N GLU A 239 25.90 -0.14 -9.45
CA GLU A 239 24.77 0.73 -9.78
C GLU A 239 25.26 2.12 -10.26
N GLU A 240 25.19 2.34 -11.59
CA GLU A 240 25.43 3.65 -12.25
C GLU A 240 24.67 4.81 -11.57
N LEU A 241 23.57 4.51 -10.88
CA LEU A 241 22.72 5.46 -10.18
C LEU A 241 23.45 6.22 -9.05
N TYR A 242 24.47 5.62 -8.44
CA TYR A 242 25.14 6.19 -7.25
C TYR A 242 26.53 6.79 -7.52
N GLY A 243 27.02 6.68 -8.76
CA GLY A 243 28.26 7.30 -9.21
C GLY A 243 29.44 6.97 -8.30
N ASP A 244 30.12 8.00 -7.80
CA ASP A 244 31.34 7.86 -7.00
C ASP A 244 31.12 7.24 -5.61
N LEU A 245 29.86 7.06 -5.16
CA LEU A 245 29.53 6.50 -3.84
C LEU A 245 29.33 4.97 -3.85
N SER A 246 29.36 4.34 -5.02
CA SER A 246 29.21 2.88 -5.15
C SER A 246 30.29 2.13 -4.35
N GLY A 247 29.89 1.09 -3.63
CA GLY A 247 30.77 0.31 -2.75
C GLY A 247 31.14 1.00 -1.42
N GLN A 248 30.64 2.22 -1.16
CA GLN A 248 30.93 2.92 0.08
C GLN A 248 29.86 2.64 1.14
N ASP A 249 30.31 2.57 2.40
CA ASP A 249 29.39 2.56 3.53
C ASP A 249 28.89 3.98 3.78
N LEU A 250 27.59 4.11 3.99
CA LEU A 250 26.91 5.38 4.10
C LEU A 250 26.42 5.67 5.51
N ALA A 251 25.93 4.64 6.20
CA ALA A 251 25.25 4.79 7.48
C ALA A 251 25.35 3.50 8.32
N TYR A 252 25.14 3.65 9.63
CA TYR A 252 24.85 2.54 10.52
C TYR A 252 23.40 2.57 10.97
N LEU A 253 22.77 1.41 11.04
CA LEU A 253 21.35 1.27 11.35
C LEU A 253 21.10 0.21 12.42
N ILE A 254 20.04 0.43 13.19
CA ILE A 254 19.42 -0.61 14.02
C ILE A 254 17.96 -0.65 13.64
N ILE A 255 17.47 -1.84 13.32
CA ILE A 255 16.08 -2.10 12.98
C ILE A 255 15.46 -2.87 14.14
N LYS A 256 14.23 -2.51 14.52
CA LYS A 256 13.42 -3.28 15.47
C LYS A 256 12.09 -3.61 14.83
N VAL A 257 11.69 -4.88 14.87
CA VAL A 257 10.33 -5.29 14.49
C VAL A 257 9.47 -5.29 15.75
N ASN A 258 8.46 -4.45 15.78
CA ASN A 258 7.53 -4.32 16.90
C ASN A 258 6.38 -5.32 16.82
N LYS A 259 5.95 -5.64 15.60
CA LYS A 259 4.83 -6.56 15.35
C LYS A 259 5.09 -7.34 14.07
N ARG A 260 4.81 -8.64 14.12
CA ARG A 260 4.93 -9.54 12.96
C ARG A 260 3.59 -10.21 12.69
N THR A 261 3.06 -10.03 11.49
CA THR A 261 1.97 -10.87 10.99
C THR A 261 2.55 -11.87 10.02
N LEU A 262 2.40 -13.16 10.32
CA LEU A 262 2.70 -14.22 9.37
C LEU A 262 1.45 -14.48 8.52
N GLY A 263 1.51 -14.04 7.27
CA GLY A 263 0.46 -14.23 6.28
C GLY A 263 0.71 -15.44 5.39
N GLU A 264 -0.34 -15.86 4.68
CA GLU A 264 -0.25 -16.88 3.61
C GLU A 264 0.28 -16.28 2.30
N TYR A 265 0.23 -14.95 2.16
CA TYR A 265 0.66 -14.20 0.98
C TYR A 265 1.78 -13.24 1.36
N SER A 266 2.70 -12.97 0.43
CA SER A 266 3.84 -12.08 0.66
C SER A 266 3.52 -10.60 0.47
N SER A 267 2.43 -10.27 -0.24
CA SER A 267 1.98 -8.88 -0.40
C SER A 267 0.46 -8.77 -0.54
N THR A 268 -0.03 -7.57 -0.28
CA THR A 268 -1.43 -7.19 -0.51
C THR A 268 -1.82 -7.39 -1.98
N GLU A 269 -0.92 -7.08 -2.92
CA GLU A 269 -1.14 -7.31 -4.34
C GLU A 269 -1.25 -8.81 -4.68
N GLU A 270 -0.37 -9.65 -4.13
CA GLU A 270 -0.42 -11.10 -4.36
C GLU A 270 -1.75 -11.69 -3.86
N TYR A 271 -2.12 -11.37 -2.62
CA TYR A 271 -3.37 -11.82 -2.02
C TYR A 271 -4.57 -11.46 -2.91
N PHE A 272 -4.64 -10.20 -3.33
CA PHE A 272 -5.77 -9.74 -4.16
C PHE A 272 -5.79 -10.31 -5.57
N ASN A 273 -4.64 -10.67 -6.14
CA ASN A 273 -4.57 -11.37 -7.43
C ASN A 273 -5.04 -12.83 -7.35
N LYS A 274 -4.88 -13.48 -6.19
CA LYS A 274 -5.30 -14.88 -5.95
C LYS A 274 -6.74 -15.01 -5.47
N LEU A 275 -7.26 -14.02 -4.76
CA LEU A 275 -8.60 -14.04 -4.17
C LEU A 275 -9.73 -14.44 -5.16
N PRO A 276 -9.79 -13.95 -6.42
CA PRO A 276 -10.80 -14.38 -7.38
C PRO A 276 -10.64 -15.82 -7.88
N GLN A 277 -9.44 -16.39 -7.81
CA GLN A 277 -9.15 -17.77 -8.24
C GLN A 277 -9.58 -18.77 -7.18
N GLU A 278 -9.28 -18.46 -5.92
CA GLU A 278 -9.70 -19.26 -4.76
C GLU A 278 -11.23 -19.29 -4.63
N SER A 279 -11.87 -18.12 -4.77
CA SER A 279 -13.34 -18.02 -4.76
C SER A 279 -14.02 -18.82 -5.89
N LYS A 280 -13.33 -19.09 -6.99
CA LYS A 280 -13.83 -19.97 -8.07
C LYS A 280 -13.70 -21.45 -7.72
N GLN A 281 -12.67 -21.83 -6.97
CA GLN A 281 -12.49 -23.22 -6.52
C GLN A 281 -13.53 -23.62 -5.49
N ASP A 282 -13.94 -22.67 -4.63
CA ASP A 282 -14.96 -22.89 -3.60
C ASP A 282 -16.40 -22.87 -4.16
N GLY A 283 -16.57 -22.56 -5.45
CA GLY A 283 -17.87 -22.57 -6.13
C GLY A 283 -18.70 -21.28 -5.97
N ASP A 284 -18.12 -20.24 -5.36
CA ASP A 284 -18.82 -18.99 -5.04
C ASP A 284 -18.94 -18.03 -6.24
N VAL A 285 -18.13 -18.20 -7.29
CA VAL A 285 -18.14 -17.29 -8.44
C VAL A 285 -18.83 -17.93 -9.65
N VAL A 286 -20.12 -17.62 -9.84
CA VAL A 286 -20.88 -17.97 -11.05
C VAL A 286 -20.89 -16.78 -12.02
N ILE A 287 -20.00 -16.80 -13.03
CA ILE A 287 -19.92 -15.77 -14.06
C ILE A 287 -20.98 -15.98 -15.14
N ASN A 288 -22.18 -15.43 -14.94
CA ASN A 288 -23.25 -15.39 -15.95
C ASN A 288 -23.35 -14.02 -16.63
N ILE A 289 -22.41 -13.69 -17.53
CA ILE A 289 -22.46 -12.44 -18.29
C ILE A 289 -23.54 -12.55 -19.38
N LYS A 290 -24.74 -12.04 -19.11
CA LYS A 290 -25.73 -11.79 -20.15
C LYS A 290 -25.36 -10.50 -20.89
N ARG A 291 -24.58 -10.63 -21.97
CA ARG A 291 -24.32 -9.52 -22.90
C ARG A 291 -25.64 -9.16 -23.60
N GLY A 292 -26.31 -8.13 -23.09
CA GLY A 292 -27.49 -7.56 -23.75
C GLY A 292 -27.05 -6.90 -25.05
N LYS A 293 -27.56 -7.40 -26.18
CA LYS A 293 -27.56 -6.66 -27.45
C LYS A 293 -28.47 -5.43 -27.35
#